data_AF-A0A944U6I4-F1
#
_entry.id   AF-A0A944U6I4-F1
#
_cell.length_a   1.000
_cell.length_b   1.000
_cell.length_c   1.000
_cell.angle_alpha   90.00
_cell.angle_beta   90.00
_cell.angle_gamma   90.00
#
_symmetry.space_group_name_H-M   'P 1'
#
loop_
_entity.id
_entity.type
_entity.pdbx_description
1 polymer ?
#
loop_
_entity_poly.entity_id
_entity_poly.type
_entity_poly.pdbx_seq_one_letter_code
_entity_poly.pdbx_strand_id
1 'polypeptide(L)'
;MEVAIVQELLTRRGGAERITKIFADLFPNAPIYTLLYDEEKLGDWFPRNRVHTPKYPAWFSMLPKSLKYNHHLYLKHFPKAIETLEFHKYDVVLSSSSAFAHGIITNGDPKHVCYVHSPAR
;
A
#
# COMPACT_ATOMS: atom_id res chain seq x y z
N MET A 1 -8.33 12.66 14.76
CA MET A 1 -7.20 11.72 14.67
C MET A 1 -7.15 11.22 13.25
N GLU A 2 -6.20 11.72 12.48
CA GLU A 2 -6.02 11.40 11.07
C GLU A 2 -5.17 10.13 10.93
N VAL A 3 -5.72 9.11 10.27
CA VAL A 3 -5.08 7.81 10.11
C VAL A 3 -4.82 7.55 8.64
N ALA A 4 -3.61 7.09 8.31
CA ALA A 4 -3.29 6.50 7.01
C ALA A 4 -3.10 4.99 7.13
N ILE A 5 -3.52 4.26 6.10
CA ILE A 5 -3.32 2.80 6.01
C ILE A 5 -2.27 2.53 4.92
N VAL A 6 -1.37 1.58 5.16
CA VAL A 6 -0.36 1.15 4.18
C VAL A 6 -0.43 -0.36 4.01
N GLN A 7 -0.49 -0.81 2.76
CA GLN A 7 -0.38 -2.23 2.39
C GLN A 7 0.51 -2.31 1.16
N GLU A 8 1.54 -3.15 1.19
CA GLU A 8 2.57 -3.15 0.15
C GLU A 8 2.04 -3.41 -1.27
N LEU A 9 1.15 -4.39 -1.43
CA LEU A 9 0.56 -4.76 -2.71
C LEU A 9 -0.94 -4.99 -2.54
N LEU A 10 -1.71 -4.38 -3.43
CA LEU A 10 -3.15 -4.57 -3.59
C LEU A 10 -3.42 -5.06 -5.02
N THR A 11 -2.90 -6.25 -5.35
CA THR A 11 -3.04 -6.86 -6.70
C THR A 11 -3.75 -8.21 -6.68
N ARG A 12 -4.04 -8.77 -5.50
CA ARG A 12 -4.74 -10.03 -5.30
C ARG A 12 -5.45 -10.05 -3.95
N ARG A 13 -6.38 -10.98 -3.76
CA ARG A 13 -6.99 -11.22 -2.45
C ARG A 13 -6.19 -12.28 -1.70
N GLY A 14 -5.70 -11.93 -0.51
CA GLY A 14 -4.93 -12.80 0.36
C GLY A 14 -5.14 -12.44 1.84
N GLY A 15 -4.29 -13.01 2.70
CA GLY A 15 -4.36 -12.76 4.14
C GLY A 15 -4.06 -11.30 4.50
N ALA A 16 -3.01 -10.73 3.90
CA ALA A 16 -2.62 -9.35 4.16
C ALA A 16 -3.67 -8.35 3.70
N GLU A 17 -4.33 -8.59 2.56
CA GLU A 17 -5.41 -7.74 2.06
C GLU A 17 -6.68 -7.86 2.91
N ARG A 18 -6.96 -9.03 3.50
CA ARG A 18 -8.05 -9.17 4.48
C ARG A 18 -7.80 -8.37 5.75
N ILE A 19 -6.57 -8.37 6.28
CA ILE A 19 -6.20 -7.52 7.42
C ILE A 19 -6.30 -6.04 7.04
N THR A 20 -5.81 -5.66 5.86
CA THR A 20 -5.93 -4.29 5.35
C THR A 20 -7.40 -3.88 5.20
N LYS A 21 -8.27 -4.80 4.79
CA LYS A 21 -9.72 -4.55 4.71
C LYS A 21 -10.33 -4.28 6.09
N ILE A 22 -9.92 -5.02 7.12
CA ILE A 22 -10.33 -4.76 8.51
C ILE A 22 -9.87 -3.36 8.93
N PHE A 23 -8.62 -2.97 8.63
CA PHE A 23 -8.16 -1.60 8.91
C PHE A 23 -9.01 -0.56 8.17
N ALA A 24 -9.31 -0.79 6.90
CA ALA A 24 -10.11 0.13 6.08
C ALA A 24 -11.57 0.24 6.54
N ASP A 25 -12.11 -0.80 7.19
CA ASP A 25 -13.45 -0.82 7.79
C ASP A 25 -13.48 -0.12 9.15
N LEU A 26 -12.42 -0.28 9.96
CA LEU A 26 -12.26 0.45 11.22
C LEU A 26 -12.04 1.95 11.00
N PHE A 27 -11.35 2.31 9.90
CA PHE A 27 -11.07 3.70 9.52
C PHE A 27 -11.62 3.99 8.12
N PRO A 28 -12.95 4.19 7.98
CA PRO A 28 -13.61 4.30 6.68
C PRO A 28 -13.19 5.52 5.86
N ASN A 29 -12.64 6.55 6.51
CA ASN A 29 -12.16 7.76 5.85
C ASN A 29 -10.64 7.75 5.61
N ALA A 30 -9.92 6.76 6.13
CA ALA A 30 -8.47 6.71 6.00
C ALA A 30 -8.06 6.44 4.53
N PRO A 31 -7.13 7.22 3.97
CA PRO A 31 -6.50 6.91 2.70
C PRO A 31 -5.62 5.67 2.84
N ILE A 32 -5.52 4.92 1.74
CA ILE A 32 -4.79 3.66 1.65
C ILE A 32 -3.64 3.85 0.68
N TYR A 33 -2.43 3.58 1.14
CA TYR A 33 -1.23 3.68 0.34
C TYR A 33 -0.71 2.29 -0.01
N THR A 34 -0.31 2.09 -1.26
CA THR A 34 0.21 0.82 -1.76
C THR A 34 1.20 1.02 -2.89
N LEU A 35 2.07 0.04 -3.14
CA LEU A 35 2.95 0.09 -4.30
C LEU A 35 2.10 -0.20 -5.55
N LEU A 36 1.56 -1.39 -5.68
CA LEU A 36 0.76 -1.78 -6.85
C LEU A 36 -0.71 -1.94 -6.50
N TYR A 37 -1.58 -1.44 -7.38
CA TYR A 37 -3.03 -1.51 -7.20
C TYR A 37 -3.76 -1.97 -8.47
N ASP A 38 -4.43 -3.13 -8.37
CA ASP A 38 -5.29 -3.73 -9.39
C ASP A 38 -6.77 -3.49 -9.03
N GLU A 39 -7.31 -2.36 -9.48
CA GLU A 39 -8.67 -1.91 -9.17
C GLU A 39 -9.74 -2.90 -9.60
N GLU A 40 -9.54 -3.61 -10.71
CA GLU A 40 -10.52 -4.56 -11.22
C GLU A 40 -10.72 -5.74 -10.27
N LYS A 41 -9.70 -6.11 -9.49
CA LYS A 41 -9.77 -7.24 -8.54
C LYS A 41 -10.19 -6.85 -7.14
N LEU A 42 -9.93 -5.60 -6.76
CA LEU A 42 -9.95 -5.16 -5.36
C LEU A 42 -10.71 -3.86 -5.13
N GLY A 43 -11.26 -3.23 -6.17
CA GLY A 43 -12.01 -1.97 -6.05
C GLY A 43 -13.28 -2.10 -5.20
N ASP A 44 -13.83 -3.31 -5.07
CA ASP A 44 -14.93 -3.61 -4.15
C ASP A 44 -14.51 -3.56 -2.68
N TRP A 45 -13.24 -3.85 -2.38
CA TRP A 45 -12.67 -3.74 -1.03
C TRP A 45 -12.04 -2.38 -0.77
N PHE A 46 -11.40 -1.80 -1.78
CA PHE A 46 -10.56 -0.62 -1.68
C PHE A 46 -10.90 0.35 -2.82
N PRO A 47 -11.93 1.20 -2.68
CA PRO A 47 -12.33 2.14 -3.72
C PRO A 47 -11.17 3.01 -4.23
N ARG A 48 -11.05 3.20 -5.54
CA ARG A 48 -9.92 3.92 -6.18
C ARG A 48 -9.67 5.31 -5.63
N ASN A 49 -10.71 6.03 -5.23
CA ASN A 49 -10.63 7.37 -4.65
C ASN A 49 -9.94 7.39 -3.27
N ARG A 50 -9.85 6.24 -2.58
CA ARG A 50 -9.12 6.10 -1.30
C ARG A 50 -7.69 5.60 -1.49
N VAL A 51 -7.37 4.99 -2.64
CA VAL A 51 -6.07 4.36 -2.85
C VAL A 51 -5.08 5.36 -3.45
N HIS A 52 -3.86 5.36 -2.95
CA HIS A 52 -2.74 6.17 -3.44
C HIS A 52 -1.55 5.26 -3.73
N THR A 53 -0.84 5.54 -4.83
CA THR A 53 0.36 4.82 -5.25
C THR A 53 1.51 5.79 -5.46
N PRO A 54 2.77 5.33 -5.44
CA PRO A 54 3.89 6.13 -5.90
C PRO A 54 3.66 6.70 -7.31
N LYS A 55 4.35 7.79 -7.63
CA LYS A 55 4.33 8.36 -8.98
C LYS A 55 5.11 7.42 -9.92
N TYR A 56 4.39 6.83 -10.87
CA TYR A 56 4.99 6.01 -11.90
C TYR A 56 5.29 6.81 -13.18
N PRO A 57 6.31 6.40 -13.97
CA PRO A 57 6.52 6.95 -15.30
C PRO A 57 5.28 6.77 -16.19
N ALA A 58 5.08 7.68 -17.17
CA ALA A 58 3.90 7.65 -18.03
C ALA A 58 3.68 6.31 -18.74
N TRP A 59 4.76 5.66 -19.20
CA TRP A 59 4.71 4.35 -19.88
C TRP A 59 4.19 3.22 -18.98
N PHE A 60 4.26 3.34 -17.65
CA PHE A 60 3.76 2.32 -16.73
C PHE A 60 2.24 2.08 -16.89
N SER A 61 1.50 3.13 -17.23
CA SER A 61 0.06 3.04 -17.48
C SER A 61 -0.29 2.23 -18.74
N MET A 62 0.64 2.17 -19.70
CA MET A 62 0.48 1.48 -20.99
C MET A 62 0.88 0.01 -20.94
N LEU A 63 1.48 -0.45 -19.84
CA LEU A 63 1.89 -1.84 -19.71
C LEU A 63 0.69 -2.79 -19.71
N PRO A 64 0.81 -3.96 -20.37
CA PRO A 64 -0.12 -5.07 -20.17
C PRO A 64 -0.27 -5.40 -18.69
N LYS A 65 -1.49 -5.73 -18.24
CA LYS A 65 -1.79 -6.05 -16.83
C LYS A 65 -0.90 -7.16 -16.26
N SER A 66 -0.57 -8.16 -17.09
CA SER A 66 0.32 -9.27 -16.72
C SER A 66 1.74 -8.81 -16.35
N LEU A 67 2.22 -7.72 -16.94
CA LEU A 67 3.51 -7.12 -16.59
C LEU A 67 3.34 -6.11 -15.46
N LYS A 68 2.36 -5.21 -15.58
CA LYS A 68 2.10 -4.12 -14.63
C LYS A 68 1.91 -4.60 -13.19
N TYR A 69 1.22 -5.73 -13.00
CA TYR A 69 0.93 -6.29 -11.67
C TYR A 69 1.83 -7.47 -11.28
N ASN A 70 2.82 -7.79 -12.12
CA ASN A 70 3.86 -8.75 -11.77
C ASN A 70 4.92 -8.09 -10.88
N HIS A 71 4.68 -8.14 -9.58
CA HIS A 71 5.53 -7.56 -8.55
C HIS A 71 6.99 -8.05 -8.60
N HIS A 72 7.26 -9.26 -9.11
CA HIS A 72 8.62 -9.79 -9.26
C HIS A 72 9.51 -8.92 -10.16
N LEU A 73 8.93 -8.23 -11.14
CA LEU A 73 9.67 -7.34 -12.05
C LEU A 73 10.18 -6.07 -11.35
N TYR A 74 9.61 -5.71 -10.21
CA TYR A 74 9.82 -4.41 -9.56
C TYR A 74 10.44 -4.50 -8.15
N LEU A 75 10.76 -5.71 -7.67
CA LEU A 75 11.24 -5.95 -6.30
C LEU A 75 12.42 -5.04 -5.90
N LYS A 76 13.38 -4.83 -6.82
CA LYS A 76 14.55 -3.96 -6.58
C LYS A 76 14.19 -2.49 -6.39
N HIS A 77 13.04 -2.06 -6.90
CA HIS A 77 12.59 -0.67 -6.87
C HIS A 77 11.64 -0.38 -5.71
N PHE A 78 11.02 -1.39 -5.12
CA PHE A 78 10.02 -1.23 -4.07
C PHE A 78 10.51 -0.56 -2.78
N PRO A 79 11.72 -0.84 -2.27
CA PRO A 79 12.23 -0.11 -1.11
C PRO A 79 12.26 1.41 -1.36
N LYS A 80 12.82 1.84 -2.49
CA LYS A 80 12.84 3.27 -2.84
C LYS A 80 11.43 3.81 -3.09
N ALA A 81 10.55 3.03 -3.72
CA ALA A 81 9.20 3.49 -4.02
C ALA A 81 8.34 3.67 -2.76
N ILE A 82 8.45 2.79 -1.76
CA ILE A 82 7.67 2.91 -0.52
C ILE A 82 8.12 4.13 0.30
N GLU A 83 9.41 4.46 0.26
CA GLU A 83 10.00 5.64 0.93
C GLU A 83 9.52 6.97 0.33
N THR A 84 9.04 6.98 -0.93
CA THR A 84 8.52 8.21 -1.56
C THR A 84 7.12 8.61 -1.11
N LEU A 85 6.45 7.76 -0.32
CA LEU A 85 5.12 8.03 0.20
C LEU A 85 5.21 9.00 1.38
N GLU A 86 4.37 10.04 1.38
CA GLU A 86 4.40 11.08 2.39
C GLU A 86 3.26 10.94 3.41
N PHE A 87 3.62 11.07 4.69
CA PHE A 87 2.70 10.87 5.81
C PHE A 87 2.62 12.06 6.78
N HIS A 88 3.27 13.19 6.48
CA HIS A 88 3.40 14.35 7.38
C HIS A 88 2.09 14.93 7.95
N LYS A 89 0.95 14.65 7.32
CA LYS A 89 -0.37 15.16 7.71
C LYS A 89 -1.19 14.22 8.60
N TYR A 90 -0.65 13.07 8.98
CA TYR A 90 -1.36 12.05 9.76
C TYR A 90 -0.84 11.99 11.19
N ASP A 91 -1.71 11.60 12.13
CA ASP A 91 -1.33 11.32 13.51
C ASP A 91 -0.78 9.90 13.65
N VAL A 92 -1.32 8.95 12.87
CA VAL A 92 -0.99 7.52 12.91
C VAL A 92 -0.93 6.94 11.50
N VAL A 93 0.07 6.10 11.25
CA VAL A 93 0.14 5.24 10.07
C VAL A 93 0.03 3.78 10.49
N LEU A 94 -1.02 3.11 10.03
CA LEU A 94 -1.25 1.67 10.22
C LEU A 94 -0.77 0.91 8.99
N SER A 95 0.32 0.15 9.11
CA SER A 95 0.81 -0.66 8.00
C SER A 95 0.55 -2.15 8.20
N SER A 96 0.17 -2.84 7.13
CA SER A 96 0.17 -4.30 7.01
C SER A 96 1.32 -4.70 6.10
N SER A 97 2.27 -5.50 6.61
CA SER A 97 3.56 -5.69 5.94
C SER A 97 4.10 -7.11 6.06
N SER A 98 4.56 -7.65 4.92
CA SER A 98 5.32 -8.90 4.82
C SER A 98 6.70 -8.70 4.18
N ALA A 99 6.92 -7.59 3.44
CA ALA A 99 8.23 -7.28 2.85
C ALA A 99 8.61 -5.78 2.86
N PHE A 100 7.74 -4.85 2.43
CA PHE A 100 8.17 -3.46 2.17
C PHE A 100 7.47 -2.38 3.02
N ALA A 101 6.19 -2.56 3.36
CA ALA A 101 5.39 -1.49 3.99
C ALA A 101 5.85 -1.09 5.40
N HIS A 102 6.73 -1.87 6.02
CA HIS A 102 7.31 -1.53 7.33
C HIS A 102 8.48 -0.54 7.20
N GLY A 103 9.00 -0.33 5.99
CA GLY A 103 10.08 0.62 5.70
C GLY A 103 9.59 1.99 5.23
N ILE A 104 8.35 2.37 5.52
CA ILE A 104 7.87 3.73 5.23
C ILE A 104 8.64 4.77 6.04
N ILE A 105 8.73 5.99 5.51
CA ILE A 105 9.35 7.12 6.19
C ILE A 105 8.26 8.05 6.71
N THR A 106 8.10 8.10 8.02
CA THR A 106 7.16 9.04 8.68
C THR A 106 7.81 10.36 9.08
N ASN A 107 9.14 10.50 8.98
CA ASN A 107 9.91 11.66 9.44
C ASN A 107 9.69 12.03 10.93
N GLY A 108 9.20 11.08 11.74
CA GLY A 108 9.08 11.22 13.20
C GLY A 108 7.76 11.81 13.71
N ASP A 109 6.91 12.37 12.85
CA ASP A 109 5.65 13.00 13.29
C ASP A 109 4.53 11.96 13.53
N PRO A 110 4.03 11.22 12.53
CA PRO A 110 3.07 10.16 12.78
C PRO A 110 3.68 8.98 13.52
N LYS A 111 2.90 8.43 14.45
CA LYS A 111 3.19 7.12 15.03
C LYS A 111 2.98 6.04 13.99
N HIS A 112 4.03 5.25 13.72
CA HIS A 112 3.94 4.11 12.82
C HIS A 112 3.67 2.83 13.61
N VAL A 113 2.51 2.22 13.38
CA VAL A 113 2.15 0.91 13.94
C VAL A 113 2.08 -0.10 12.80
N CYS A 114 2.98 -1.08 12.85
CA CYS A 114 3.10 -2.10 11.81
C CYS A 114 2.57 -3.45 12.29
N TYR A 115 1.56 -3.97 11.60
CA TYR A 115 1.18 -5.37 11.66
C TYR A 115 2.09 -6.18 10.74
N VAL A 116 2.97 -6.98 11.34
CA VAL A 116 3.95 -7.80 10.61
C VAL A 116 3.41 -9.20 10.39
N HIS A 117 3.30 -9.60 9.13
CA HIS A 117 2.93 -10.95 8.73
C HIS A 117 4.15 -11.89 8.75
N SER A 118 3.89 -13.19 8.62
CA SER A 118 4.97 -14.13 8.24
C SER A 118 5.64 -13.67 6.93
N PRO A 119 6.95 -13.90 6.74
CA PRO A 119 7.68 -13.44 5.57
C PRO A 119 6.99 -13.80 4.24
N ALA A 120 7.10 -12.90 3.27
CA ALA A 120 6.60 -13.13 1.91
C ALA A 120 7.16 -14.45 1.34
N ARG A 121 6.29 -15.22 0.70
CA ARG A 121 6.60 -16.50 0.04
C ARG A 121 6.51 -16.38 -1.47
#